data_AF-A0AAD5CAM4-F1
#
_entry.id   AF-A0AAD5CAM4-F1
#
_cell.length_a   1.000
_cell.length_b   1.000
_cell.length_c   1.000
_cell.angle_alpha   90.00
_cell.angle_beta   90.00
_cell.angle_gamma   90.00
#
_symmetry.space_group_name_H-M   'P 1'
#
loop_
_entity.id
_entity.type
_entity.pdbx_description
1 polymer ?
#
loop_
_entity_poly.entity_id
_entity_poly.type
_entity_poly.pdbx_seq_one_letter_code
_entity_poly.pdbx_strand_id
1 'polypeptide(L)' 'MQIKDAYTLNFYENNMTRLPKWCNDGDTVKLPFCQITGKYRMELPGYNTIEPYAHMAENCPSLPPDYYRPKYC' A
#
# COMPACT_ATOMS: atom_id res chain seq x y z
N MET A 1 10.04 6.71 -12.24
CA MET A 1 9.87 7.36 -10.93
C MET A 1 8.69 6.66 -10.25
N GLN A 2 8.96 5.71 -9.35
CA GLN A 2 7.89 5.09 -8.54
C GLN A 2 7.95 5.75 -7.17
N ILE A 3 6.85 6.40 -6.78
CA ILE A 3 6.69 6.97 -5.44
C ILE A 3 6.50 5.78 -4.49
N LYS A 4 7.60 5.27 -3.92
CA LYS A 4 7.58 4.14 -2.99
C LYS A 4 7.25 4.56 -1.55
N ASP A 5 7.28 5.86 -1.24
CA ASP A 5 7.37 6.31 0.15
C ASP A 5 6.07 6.21 0.94
N ALA A 6 4.90 6.20 0.31
CA ALA A 6 3.62 6.21 1.03
C ALA A 6 2.82 4.90 0.96
N TYR A 7 3.08 4.06 -0.04
CA TYR A 7 2.10 3.07 -0.46
C TYR A 7 2.60 1.63 -0.54
N THR A 8 3.92 1.41 -0.49
CA THR A 8 4.50 0.05 -0.58
C THR A 8 4.48 -0.69 0.75
N LEU A 9 4.36 0.01 1.87
CA LEU A 9 4.34 -0.61 3.20
C LEU A 9 3.13 -1.52 3.35
N ASN A 10 3.34 -2.71 3.92
CA ASN A 10 2.30 -3.67 4.26
C ASN A 10 1.51 -3.19 5.49
N PHE A 11 0.61 -2.22 5.29
CA PHE A 11 -0.13 -1.56 6.37
C PHE A 11 -1.61 -1.97 6.45
N TYR A 12 -2.22 -2.42 5.36
CA TYR A 12 -3.63 -2.83 5.36
C TYR A 12 -3.77 -4.35 5.34
N GLU A 13 -4.86 -4.83 5.93
CA GLU A 13 -5.19 -6.25 5.91
C GLU A 13 -5.51 -6.70 4.48
N ASN A 14 -4.77 -7.70 4.01
CA ASN A 14 -4.95 -8.30 2.69
C ASN A 14 -5.47 -9.75 2.76
N ASN A 15 -5.68 -10.28 3.97
CA ASN A 15 -6.25 -11.59 4.21
C ASN A 15 -7.77 -11.50 4.30
N MET A 16 -8.46 -12.03 3.28
CA MET A 16 -9.93 -12.06 3.19
C MET A 16 -10.63 -12.68 4.41
N THR A 17 -9.96 -13.57 5.15
CA THR A 17 -10.54 -14.20 6.35
C THR A 17 -10.57 -13.29 7.57
N ARG A 18 -9.73 -12.24 7.58
CA ARG A 18 -9.60 -11.26 8.67
C ARG A 18 -10.33 -9.96 8.38
N LEU A 19 -10.85 -9.79 7.16
CA LEU A 19 -11.63 -8.62 6.79
C LEU A 19 -12.97 -8.60 7.54
N PRO A 20 -13.45 -7.43 7.98
CA PRO A 20 -14.80 -7.28 8.52
C PRO A 20 -15.86 -7.71 7.52
N LYS A 21 -17.00 -8.22 8.00
CA LYS A 21 -18.10 -8.68 7.13
C LYS A 21 -18.57 -7.60 6.15
N TRP A 22 -18.70 -6.36 6.64
CA TRP A 22 -19.16 -5.20 5.86
C TRP A 22 -18.21 -4.79 4.71
N CYS A 23 -16.97 -5.29 4.69
CA CYS A 23 -15.92 -4.87 3.77
C CYS A 23 -16.26 -5.08 2.28
N ASN A 24 -16.99 -6.15 1.98
CA ASN A 24 -17.36 -6.55 0.61
C ASN A 24 -18.88 -6.61 0.40
N ASP A 25 -19.70 -6.19 1.38
CA ASP A 25 -21.17 -6.37 1.33
C ASP A 25 -21.86 -5.52 0.24
N GLY A 26 -21.21 -4.45 -0.21
CA GLY A 26 -21.71 -3.54 -1.24
C GLY A 26 -21.03 -3.65 -2.61
N ASP A 27 -20.10 -4.59 -2.78
CA ASP A 27 -19.36 -4.78 -4.04
C ASP A 27 -19.76 -6.12 -4.70
N THR A 28 -19.82 -6.10 -6.03
CA THR A 28 -20.03 -7.29 -6.87
C THR A 28 -18.80 -8.19 -6.95
N VAL A 29 -17.63 -7.65 -6.59
CA VAL A 29 -16.35 -8.37 -6.59
C VAL A 29 -15.77 -8.36 -5.19
N LYS A 30 -15.31 -9.53 -4.73
CA LYS A 30 -14.60 -9.65 -3.46
C LYS A 30 -13.17 -9.16 -3.63
N LEU A 31 -12.85 -8.03 -3.02
CA LEU A 31 -11.50 -7.50 -2.95
C LEU A 31 -10.75 -8.13 -1.77
N PRO A 32 -9.43 -8.36 -1.91
CA PRO A 32 -8.61 -8.86 -0.81
C PRO A 32 -8.35 -7.79 0.26
N PHE A 33 -8.84 -6.56 0.09
CA PHE A 33 -8.70 -5.44 1.03
C PHE A 33 -10.01 -4.66 1.13
N CYS A 34 -10.18 -3.86 2.18
CA CYS A 34 -11.35 -2.99 2.32
C CYS A 34 -11.12 -1.64 1.66
N GLN A 35 -12.00 -1.30 0.71
CA GLN A 35 -12.08 0.02 0.11
C GLN A 35 -13.31 0.74 0.68
N ILE A 36 -13.18 2.03 0.99
CA ILE A 36 -14.33 2.86 1.35
C ILE A 36 -15.25 2.95 0.12
N THR A 37 -16.56 2.78 0.36
CA THR A 37 -17.59 2.78 -0.68
C THR A 37 -17.50 4.02 -1.54
N GLY A 38 -17.33 3.83 -2.85
CA GLY A 38 -17.28 4.89 -3.85
C GLY A 38 -17.73 4.37 -5.21
N LYS A 39 -17.88 5.26 -6.19
CA LYS A 39 -18.29 4.88 -7.55
C LYS A 39 -17.23 4.05 -8.29
N TYR A 40 -15.96 4.20 -7.90
CA TYR A 40 -14.83 3.63 -8.62
C TYR A 40 -14.11 2.57 -7.76
N ARG A 41 -13.66 1.52 -8.43
CA ARG A 41 -12.79 0.51 -7.85
C ARG A 41 -11.34 0.89 -8.12
N MET A 42 -10.52 0.84 -7.08
CA MET A 42 -9.09 1.12 -7.18
C MET A 42 -8.31 -0.18 -7.32
N GLU A 43 -7.40 -0.21 -8.28
CA GLU A 43 -6.34 -1.21 -8.34
C GLU A 43 -5.07 -0.60 -7.75
N LEU A 44 -4.45 -1.33 -6.82
CA LEU A 44 -3.28 -0.85 -6.06
C LEU A 44 -2.06 -1.75 -6.32
N PRO A 45 -1.53 -1.80 -7.56
CA PRO A 45 -0.38 -2.64 -7.88
C PRO A 45 0.89 -2.12 -7.20
N GLY A 46 1.63 -3.02 -6.55
CA GLY A 46 2.86 -2.65 -5.82
C GLY A 46 2.60 -1.95 -4.48
N TYR A 47 1.35 -1.88 -4.03
CA TYR A 47 1.00 -1.39 -2.71
C TYR A 47 1.00 -2.57 -1.74
N ASN A 48 1.29 -2.31 -0.46
CA ASN A 48 1.17 -3.32 0.59
C ASN A 48 2.05 -4.55 0.39
N THR A 49 3.26 -4.36 -0.17
CA THR A 49 4.18 -5.43 -0.55
C THR A 49 5.41 -5.54 0.34
N ILE A 50 5.79 -4.45 1.02
CA ILE A 50 7.02 -4.37 1.82
C ILE A 50 6.65 -4.45 3.30
N GLU A 51 7.07 -5.51 3.97
CA GLU A 51 6.98 -5.58 5.42
C GLU A 51 7.93 -4.55 6.04
N PRO A 52 7.47 -3.76 7.03
CA PRO A 52 8.36 -2.87 7.77
C PRO A 52 9.52 -3.65 8.37
N TYR A 53 10.74 -3.15 8.18
CA TYR A 53 11.96 -3.74 8.71
C TYR A 53 12.75 -2.70 9.52
N ALA A 54 13.61 -3.18 10.42
CA ALA A 54 14.42 -2.31 11.27
C ALA A 54 15.32 -1.40 10.43
N HIS A 55 15.44 -0.13 10.85
CA HIS A 55 16.24 0.89 10.15
C HIS A 55 15.81 1.16 8.69
N MET A 56 14.55 0.87 8.34
CA MET A 56 14.00 1.14 7.02
C MET A 56 14.05 2.63 6.69
N ALA A 57 14.63 2.94 5.52
CA ALA A 57 14.68 4.29 4.95
C ALA A 57 15.35 5.38 5.81
N GLU A 58 16.00 5.04 6.93
CA GLU A 58 16.66 6.02 7.82
C GLU A 58 17.80 6.78 7.12
N ASN A 59 18.51 6.13 6.20
CA ASN A 59 19.63 6.70 5.45
C ASN A 59 19.29 6.95 3.97
N CYS A 60 18.01 6.87 3.61
CA CYS A 60 17.57 7.03 2.23
C CYS A 60 17.28 8.51 1.93
N PRO A 61 17.93 9.11 0.92
CA PRO A 61 17.62 10.48 0.54
C PRO A 61 16.20 10.55 -0.03
N SER A 62 15.39 11.46 0.53
CA SER A 62 13.99 11.70 0.11
C SER A 62 13.67 13.19 -0.03
N LEU A 63 14.70 14.05 0.12
CA LEU A 63 14.54 15.50 0.14
C LEU A 63 14.75 16.12 -1.24
N PRO A 64 14.10 17.27 -1.52
CA PRO A 64 14.35 18.06 -2.72
C PRO A 64 15.82 18.54 -2.79
N PRO A 65 16.34 18.83 -4.00
CA PRO A 65 15.61 18.97 -5.26
C PRO A 65 15.43 17.67 -6.08
N ASP A 66 16.28 16.66 -5.87
CA ASP A 66 16.40 15.56 -6.82
C ASP A 66 15.48 14.36 -6.51
N TYR A 67 14.93 14.28 -5.30
CA TYR A 67 14.06 13.16 -4.85
C TYR A 67 14.61 11.77 -5.25
N TYR A 68 15.93 11.63 -5.25
CA TYR A 68 16.60 10.44 -5.74
C TYR A 68 16.58 9.35 -4.68
N ARG A 69 16.01 8.19 -5.02
CA ARG A 69 16.03 6.99 -4.18
C ARG A 69 17.05 5.99 -4.73
N PRO A 70 18.20 5.76 -4.06
CA PRO A 70 19.23 4.81 -4.48
C PRO A 70 18.70 3.38 -4.54
N LYS A 71 19.36 2.47 -5.28
CA LYS A 71 18.94 1.06 -5.39
C LYS A 71 19.00 0.25 -4.09
N TYR A 72 19.82 0.67 -3.13
CA TYR A 72 19.87 0.08 -1.80
C TYR A 72 18.72 0.57 -0.90
N CYS A 73 17.93 1.51 -1.43
CA CYS A 73 16.61 1.93 -0.99
C CYS A 73 15.56 1.44 -2.02
#